data_AF-A0A3C0S103-F1
#
_entry.id   AF-A0A3C0S103-F1
#
_cell.length_a   1.000
_cell.length_b   1.000
_cell.length_c   1.000
_cell.angle_alpha   90.00
_cell.angle_beta   90.00
_cell.angle_gamma   90.00
#
_symmetry.space_group_name_H-M   'P 1'
#
loop_
_entity.id
_entity.type
_entity.pdbx_description
1 polymer ?
#
loop_
_entity_poly.entity_id
_entity_poly.type
_entity_poly.pdbx_seq_one_letter_code
_entity_poly.pdbx_strand_id
1 'polypeptide(L)' 'MAYERIKVQSLHDKVITAEEAAKLFQNGMVVGSSGFTKAGDSKVVLPAL' A
#
# COMPACT_ATOMS: atom_id res chain seq x y z
N MET A 1 -3.89 3.75 18.86
CA MET A 1 -2.73 4.68 18.96
C MET A 1 -2.03 4.77 17.60
N ALA A 2 -1.20 5.78 17.33
CA ALA A 2 -0.40 5.80 16.10
C ALA A 2 0.42 4.50 16.00
N TYR A 3 0.41 3.86 14.83
CA TYR A 3 1.18 2.65 14.51
C TYR A 3 0.88 1.35 15.31
N GLU A 4 -0.24 1.26 16.02
CA GLU A 4 -0.61 0.09 16.83
C GLU A 4 -0.60 -1.26 16.06
N ARG A 5 -0.89 -1.23 14.75
CA ARG A 5 -0.86 -2.41 13.87
C ARG A 5 0.55 -2.81 13.42
N ILE A 6 1.51 -1.89 13.47
CA ILE A 6 2.87 -2.07 12.96
C ILE A 6 3.81 -2.27 14.17
N LYS A 7 3.98 -3.53 14.59
CA LYS A 7 4.72 -3.87 15.83
C LYS A 7 6.22 -3.61 15.75
N VAL A 8 6.80 -3.64 14.55
CA VAL A 8 8.23 -3.41 14.32
C VAL A 8 8.45 -1.92 14.13
N GLN A 9 9.14 -1.29 15.09
CA GLN A 9 9.32 0.16 15.15
C GLN A 9 10.06 0.75 13.94
N SER A 10 11.07 0.03 13.42
CA SER A 10 11.82 0.49 12.24
C SER A 10 11.00 0.53 10.93
N LEU A 11 9.79 -0.04 10.92
CA LEU A 11 8.87 0.08 9.78
C LEU A 11 8.02 1.35 9.84
N HIS A 12 8.01 2.08 10.97
CA HIS A 12 7.26 3.33 11.09
C HIS A 12 7.79 4.39 10.11
N ASP A 13 9.10 4.38 9.86
CA ASP A 13 9.77 5.26 8.89
C ASP A 13 9.37 5.00 7.43
N LYS A 14 8.69 3.88 7.15
CA LYS A 14 8.21 3.51 5.82
C LYS A 14 6.73 3.85 5.60
N VAL A 15 6.05 4.43 6.59
CA VAL A 15 4.66 4.84 6.45
C VAL A 15 4.62 6.14 5.65
N ILE A 16 4.03 6.06 4.46
CA ILE A 16 3.91 7.14 3.47
C ILE A 16 2.45 7.28 3.02
N THR A 17 2.12 8.33 2.27
CA THR A 17 0.76 8.48 1.72
C THR A 17 0.49 7.50 0.57
N ALA A 18 -0.78 7.33 0.21
CA ALA A 18 -1.15 6.47 -0.91
C ALA A 18 -0.63 6.99 -2.25
N GLU A 19 -0.61 8.31 -2.44
CA GLU A 19 -0.12 8.99 -3.63
C GLU A 19 1.42 8.87 -3.75
N GLU A 20 2.13 8.90 -2.63
CA GLU A 20 3.57 8.64 -2.60
C GLU A 20 3.88 7.19 -2.96
N ALA A 21 3.10 6.24 -2.44
CA ALA A 21 3.22 4.83 -2.80
C ALA A 21 2.88 4.57 -4.28
N ALA A 22 1.87 5.26 -4.82
CA ALA A 22 1.46 5.14 -6.23
C ALA A 22 2.59 5.53 -7.20
N LYS A 23 3.43 6.50 -6.84
CA LYS A 23 4.59 6.92 -7.64
C LYS A 23 5.69 5.85 -7.77
N LEU A 24 5.65 4.79 -6.96
CA LEU A 24 6.58 3.68 -7.06
C LEU A 24 6.27 2.75 -8.25
N PHE A 25 5.04 2.80 -8.77
CA PHE A 25 4.64 2.04 -9.94
C PHE A 25 4.96 2.85 -11.21
N GLN A 26 5.46 2.15 -12.22
CA GLN A 26 5.85 2.77 -13.49
C GLN A 26 5.13 2.10 -14.65
N ASN A 27 5.00 2.83 -15.76
CA ASN A 27 4.39 2.31 -16.97
C ASN A 27 5.08 1.01 -17.42
N GLY A 28 4.27 0.00 -17.76
CA GLY A 28 4.76 -1.32 -18.18
C GLY A 28 5.06 -2.31 -17.04
N MET A 29 4.89 -1.93 -15.76
CA MET A 29 5.00 -2.87 -14.65
C MET A 29 3.81 -3.83 -14.59
N VAL A 30 4.09 -5.10 -14.30
CA VAL A 30 3.08 -6.09 -13.89
C VAL A 30 2.98 -6.06 -12.36
N VAL A 31 1.79 -5.75 -11.84
CA VAL A 31 1.56 -5.58 -10.39
C VAL A 31 0.64 -6.67 -9.87
N GLY A 32 1.12 -7.42 -8.87
CA GLY A 32 0.29 -8.35 -8.10
C GLY A 32 -0.31 -7.66 -6.87
N SER A 33 -1.62 -7.79 -6.67
CA SER A 33 -2.32 -7.29 -5.48
C SER A 33 -3.09 -8.42 -4.81
N SER A 34 -3.26 -8.32 -3.49
CA SER A 34 -4.24 -9.15 -2.78
C SER A 34 -5.67 -8.84 -3.23
N GLY A 35 -6.59 -9.75 -2.95
CA GLY A 35 -8.02 -9.60 -3.25
C GLY A 35 -8.63 -10.88 -3.81
N PHE A 36 -9.74 -11.35 -3.24
CA PHE A 36 -10.53 -12.45 -3.78
C PHE A 36 -12.01 -12.21 -3.51
N THR A 37 -12.85 -12.37 -4.54
CA THR A 37 -14.32 -12.20 -4.42
C THR A 37 -14.75 -10.92 -3.68
N LYS A 38 -14.14 -9.77 -3.99
CA LYS A 38 -14.36 -8.43 -3.36
C LYS A 38 -13.84 -8.25 -1.92
N ALA A 39 -13.05 -9.19 -1.39
CA ALA A 39 -12.46 -9.09 -0.05
C ALA A 39 -10.93 -9.07 -0.11
N GLY A 40 -10.29 -8.25 0.72
CA GLY A 40 -8.83 -8.22 0.92
C GLY A 40 -8.02 -7.46 -0.14
N ASP A 41 -8.67 -6.72 -1.03
CA ASP A 41 -8.06 -5.86 -2.05
C ASP A 41 -7.42 -4.59 -1.48
N SER A 42 -6.42 -4.05 -2.20
CA SER A 42 -5.81 -2.75 -1.93
C SER A 42 -6.76 -1.62 -2.34
N LYS A 43 -7.34 -0.96 -1.33
CA LYS A 43 -8.43 0.01 -1.51
C LYS A 43 -8.00 1.47 -1.64
N VAL A 44 -6.73 1.79 -1.41
CA VAL A 44 -6.27 3.19 -1.37
C VAL A 44 -5.09 3.45 -2.30
N VAL A 45 -4.11 2.55 -2.35
CA VAL A 45 -2.93 2.73 -3.23
C VAL A 45 -3.28 2.50 -4.71
N LEU A 46 -3.99 1.42 -5.04
CA LEU A 46 -4.35 1.15 -6.44
C LEU A 46 -5.30 2.20 -7.03
N PRO A 47 -6.32 2.72 -6.30
CA PRO A 47 -7.12 3.83 -6.79
C PRO A 47 -6.37 5.17 -6.93
N ALA A 48 -5.16 5.29 -6.39
CA ALA A 48 -4.33 6.51 -6.45
C ALA A 48 -3.26 6.47 -7.56
N LEU A 49 -3.21 5.41 -8.39
CA LEU A 49 -2.35 5.27 -9.56
C LEU A 49 -2.67 6.28 -10.68
#